data_AF-A0A1Z9AP01-F1
#
_entry.id   AF-A0A1Z9AP01-F1
#
_cell.length_a   1.000
_cell.length_b   1.000
_cell.length_c   1.000
_cell.angle_alpha   90.00
_cell.angle_beta   90.00
_cell.angle_gamma   90.00
#
_symmetry.space_group_name_H-M   'P 1'
#
loop_
_entity.id
_entity.type
_entity.pdbx_description
1 polymer ?
#
loop_
_entity_poly.entity_id
_entity_poly.type
_entity_poly.pdbx_seq_one_letter_code
_entity_poly.pdbx_strand_id
1 'polypeptide(L)'
;MSKESIVVSFSGGLTSGNLSYIIKMHYAQDFEPVFIFANTGCENEETLNFVNQCDIAFGLNVIWVEAVVNPEDGKGITHRVTNFKDAFRSHQYKDPLHPFHAHIMKSGIPNANKPQCSDRLKALVIEDYKKKNGLKGVKHAIGIRQDEMRRVINKPAFNALVSIGLDPHSWRVIPTHKERLLALNEAIDRCLVKPEEKAFKKVISYSSKLAQYNLVYPLSDWVPSTKQDVNDFWEDQPFTLELEDHEGNCMTCWKKSHSKLLLIAAEHPERFDAFDYWEKNYNQVKPNDDGKPRVFFRKHKNAQHIIEEANSLPREHLRMAVTGSRFREDMEDGCSESCESYSI
;
A
#
# COMPACT_ATOMS: atom_id res chain seq x y z
N MET A 1 -19.92 -28.65 -0.90
CA MET A 1 -19.16 -28.01 0.21
C MET A 1 -19.19 -26.52 -0.03
N SER A 2 -19.39 -25.68 1.00
CA SER A 2 -19.30 -24.22 0.85
C SER A 2 -17.86 -23.83 0.50
N LYS A 3 -17.67 -22.94 -0.47
CA LYS A 3 -16.33 -22.44 -0.84
C LYS A 3 -15.70 -21.69 0.32
N GLU A 4 -14.37 -21.76 0.44
CA GLU A 4 -13.64 -20.94 1.40
C GLU A 4 -13.68 -19.47 0.92
N SER A 5 -13.85 -18.50 1.81
CA SER A 5 -13.74 -17.10 1.41
C SER A 5 -12.28 -16.71 1.13
N ILE A 6 -12.07 -15.71 0.26
CA ILE A 6 -10.77 -15.05 0.11
C ILE A 6 -10.99 -13.54 0.05
N VAL A 7 -10.28 -12.78 0.88
CA VAL A 7 -10.28 -11.32 0.82
C VAL A 7 -9.22 -10.87 -0.18
N VAL A 8 -9.57 -9.97 -1.09
CA VAL A 8 -8.65 -9.40 -2.08
C VAL A 8 -8.52 -7.91 -1.82
N SER A 9 -7.31 -7.43 -1.55
CA SER A 9 -7.05 -5.99 -1.49
C SER A 9 -6.94 -5.42 -2.89
N PHE A 10 -8.01 -4.79 -3.36
CA PHE A 10 -7.98 -4.01 -4.58
C PHE A 10 -7.46 -2.62 -4.23
N SER A 11 -6.31 -2.22 -4.77
CA SER A 11 -5.60 -1.02 -4.35
C SER A 11 -5.77 0.15 -5.33
N GLY A 12 -6.57 -0.04 -6.38
CA GLY A 12 -6.80 0.92 -7.48
C GLY A 12 -5.67 1.05 -8.49
N GLY A 13 -4.65 0.17 -8.44
CA GLY A 13 -3.58 0.13 -9.45
C GLY A 13 -3.76 -1.05 -10.42
N LEU A 14 -3.12 -0.97 -11.59
CA LEU A 14 -3.16 -1.98 -12.65
C LEU A 14 -2.91 -3.41 -12.14
N THR A 15 -1.86 -3.61 -11.33
CA THR A 15 -1.54 -4.90 -10.70
C THR A 15 -2.71 -5.45 -9.87
N SER A 16 -3.30 -4.61 -9.02
CA SER A 16 -4.37 -5.02 -8.12
C SER A 16 -5.71 -5.23 -8.84
N GLY A 17 -5.95 -4.51 -9.94
CA GLY A 17 -7.09 -4.73 -10.82
C GLY A 17 -6.96 -6.06 -11.57
N ASN A 18 -5.77 -6.33 -12.13
CA ASN A 18 -5.47 -7.61 -12.79
C ASN A 18 -5.55 -8.80 -11.81
N LEU A 19 -5.01 -8.67 -10.58
CA LEU A 19 -5.22 -9.67 -9.53
C LEU A 19 -6.71 -9.92 -9.27
N SER A 20 -7.51 -8.85 -9.18
CA SER A 20 -8.93 -8.96 -8.88
C SER A 20 -9.68 -9.71 -9.99
N TYR A 21 -9.35 -9.40 -11.26
CA TYR A 21 -9.83 -10.13 -12.43
C TYR A 21 -9.43 -11.62 -12.36
N ILE A 22 -8.15 -11.92 -12.12
CA ILE A 22 -7.65 -13.30 -12.07
C ILE A 22 -8.37 -14.10 -10.98
N ILE A 23 -8.52 -13.55 -9.78
CA ILE A 23 -9.23 -14.24 -8.70
C ILE A 23 -10.70 -14.47 -9.06
N LYS A 24 -11.37 -13.46 -9.64
CA LYS A 24 -12.78 -13.57 -10.05
C LYS A 24 -12.99 -14.62 -11.14
N MET A 25 -12.12 -14.66 -12.15
CA MET A 25 -12.33 -15.46 -13.35
C MET A 25 -11.74 -16.87 -13.26
N HIS A 26 -10.65 -17.04 -12.51
CA HIS A 26 -9.89 -18.28 -12.49
C HIS A 26 -9.86 -18.99 -11.13
N TYR A 27 -10.34 -18.35 -10.06
CA TYR A 27 -10.33 -18.93 -8.71
C TYR A 27 -11.68 -18.88 -8.00
N ALA A 28 -12.73 -18.35 -8.64
CA ALA A 28 -14.06 -18.30 -8.05
C ALA A 28 -14.72 -19.68 -7.92
N GLN A 29 -14.20 -20.73 -8.57
CA GLN A 29 -14.63 -22.12 -8.32
C GLN A 29 -14.10 -22.65 -6.98
N ASP A 30 -12.94 -22.18 -6.53
CA ASP A 30 -12.27 -22.63 -5.31
C ASP A 30 -12.62 -21.74 -4.11
N PHE A 31 -12.79 -20.44 -4.36
CA PHE A 31 -13.03 -19.43 -3.34
C PHE A 31 -14.32 -18.63 -3.57
N GLU A 32 -14.85 -18.07 -2.48
CA GLU A 32 -15.81 -16.97 -2.49
C GLU A 32 -15.05 -15.65 -2.30
N PRO A 33 -14.76 -14.89 -3.38
CA PRO A 33 -13.91 -13.71 -3.28
C PRO A 33 -14.65 -12.49 -2.74
N VAL A 34 -13.97 -11.74 -1.86
CA VAL A 34 -14.42 -10.48 -1.27
C VAL A 34 -13.41 -9.40 -1.60
N PHE A 35 -13.75 -8.53 -2.55
CA PHE A 35 -12.87 -7.45 -2.99
C PHE A 35 -13.07 -6.20 -2.13
N ILE A 36 -11.99 -5.67 -1.57
CA ILE A 36 -12.05 -4.48 -0.69
C ILE A 36 -11.10 -3.41 -1.21
N PHE A 37 -11.63 -2.20 -1.41
CA PHE A 37 -10.89 -0.99 -1.69
C PHE A 37 -10.94 -0.06 -0.49
N ALA A 38 -9.78 0.32 0.05
CA ALA A 38 -9.67 1.24 1.18
C ALA A 38 -9.38 2.66 0.69
N ASN A 39 -10.43 3.48 0.59
CA ASN A 39 -10.31 4.88 0.19
C ASN A 39 -9.73 5.71 1.34
N THR A 40 -8.68 6.47 1.04
CA THR A 40 -8.05 7.39 2.01
C THR A 40 -8.65 8.79 1.96
N GLY A 41 -9.43 9.09 0.91
CA GLY A 41 -9.86 10.43 0.56
C GLY A 41 -8.81 11.24 -0.20
N CYS A 42 -7.57 10.72 -0.35
CA CYS A 42 -6.47 11.41 -1.06
C CYS A 42 -6.01 10.68 -2.33
N GLU A 43 -6.84 9.79 -2.86
CA GLU A 43 -6.59 9.13 -4.14
C GLU A 43 -6.88 10.11 -5.31
N ASN A 44 -6.23 9.91 -6.45
CA ASN A 44 -6.55 10.58 -7.71
C ASN A 44 -7.94 10.13 -8.22
N GLU A 45 -8.70 11.00 -8.88
CA GLU A 45 -10.06 10.65 -9.35
C GLU A 45 -10.02 9.51 -10.38
N GLU A 46 -8.96 9.48 -11.19
CA GLU A 46 -8.64 8.43 -12.16
C GLU A 46 -8.49 7.06 -11.47
N THR A 47 -7.94 7.03 -10.25
CA THR A 47 -7.87 5.79 -9.44
C THR A 47 -9.27 5.34 -9.03
N LEU A 48 -10.12 6.27 -8.59
CA LEU A 48 -11.47 5.96 -8.13
C LEU A 48 -12.36 5.51 -9.30
N ASN A 49 -12.25 6.19 -10.44
CA ASN A 49 -12.89 5.82 -11.70
C ASN A 49 -12.46 4.43 -12.14
N PHE A 50 -11.16 4.14 -12.12
CA PHE A 50 -10.63 2.84 -12.50
C PHE A 50 -11.14 1.70 -11.60
N VAL A 51 -11.20 1.91 -10.28
CA VAL A 51 -11.81 0.92 -9.36
C VAL A 51 -13.27 0.66 -9.73
N ASN A 52 -14.05 1.71 -9.99
CA ASN A 52 -15.45 1.59 -10.39
C ASN A 52 -15.64 0.91 -11.76
N GLN A 53 -14.79 1.24 -12.74
CA GLN A 53 -14.79 0.59 -14.06
C GLN A 53 -14.47 -0.90 -13.94
N CYS A 54 -13.45 -1.28 -13.16
CA CYS A 54 -13.13 -2.68 -12.88
C CYS A 54 -14.29 -3.41 -12.19
N ASP A 55 -14.95 -2.76 -11.22
CA ASP A 55 -16.08 -3.33 -10.49
C ASP A 55 -17.23 -3.68 -11.44
N ILE A 56 -17.59 -2.74 -12.32
CA ILE A 56 -18.65 -2.92 -13.32
C ILE A 56 -18.25 -3.96 -14.36
N ALA A 57 -17.05 -3.86 -14.93
CA ALA A 57 -16.61 -4.70 -16.03
C ALA A 57 -16.44 -6.17 -15.63
N PHE A 58 -15.98 -6.44 -14.40
CA PHE A 58 -15.67 -7.79 -13.94
C PHE A 58 -16.69 -8.33 -12.93
N GLY A 59 -17.69 -7.54 -12.54
CA GLY A 59 -18.70 -7.93 -11.56
C GLY A 59 -18.09 -8.29 -10.20
N LEU A 60 -17.20 -7.44 -9.70
CA LEU A 60 -16.44 -7.70 -8.48
C LEU A 60 -17.29 -7.52 -7.22
N ASN A 61 -18.26 -6.60 -7.24
CA ASN A 61 -18.97 -6.09 -6.07
C ASN A 61 -17.98 -5.53 -5.03
N VAL A 62 -17.13 -4.60 -5.46
CA VAL A 62 -16.08 -4.02 -4.61
C VAL A 62 -16.70 -3.35 -3.39
N ILE A 63 -16.22 -3.72 -2.20
CA ILE A 63 -16.56 -3.06 -0.95
C ILE A 63 -15.61 -1.89 -0.75
N TRP A 64 -16.16 -0.68 -0.76
CA TRP A 64 -15.40 0.53 -0.46
C TRP A 64 -15.45 0.79 1.03
N VAL A 65 -14.29 0.92 1.66
CA VAL A 65 -14.17 1.24 3.09
C VAL A 65 -13.34 2.50 3.30
N GLU A 66 -13.73 3.26 4.31
CA GLU A 66 -13.04 4.49 4.73
C GLU A 66 -12.81 4.49 6.24
N ALA A 67 -11.70 5.07 6.67
CA ALA A 67 -11.37 5.18 8.08
C ALA A 67 -12.34 6.10 8.81
N VAL A 68 -12.94 5.58 9.88
CA VAL A 68 -13.63 6.37 10.90
C VAL A 68 -12.71 6.45 12.11
N VAL A 69 -12.08 7.62 12.26
CA VAL A 69 -11.10 7.89 13.31
C VAL A 69 -11.83 8.37 14.56
N ASN A 70 -11.75 7.60 15.65
CA ASN A 70 -12.21 8.07 16.95
C ASN A 70 -11.27 9.18 17.45
N PRO A 71 -11.73 10.36 17.86
CA PRO A 71 -10.85 11.46 18.27
C PRO A 71 -10.11 11.21 19.58
N GLU A 72 -10.62 10.33 20.46
CA GLU A 72 -9.99 10.01 21.75
C GLU A 72 -8.74 9.16 21.58
N ASP A 73 -7.65 9.55 22.25
CA ASP A 73 -6.43 8.76 22.30
C ASP A 73 -6.67 7.39 22.96
N GLY A 74 -5.98 6.36 22.44
CA GLY A 74 -6.17 4.97 22.87
C GLY A 74 -7.37 4.24 22.25
N LYS A 75 -8.32 4.95 21.62
CA LYS A 75 -9.39 4.32 20.83
C LYS A 75 -8.92 3.97 19.42
N GLY A 76 -9.23 2.75 18.98
CA GLY A 76 -8.85 2.23 17.66
C GLY A 76 -9.57 2.90 16.49
N ILE A 77 -9.12 2.60 15.27
CA ILE A 77 -9.77 3.00 14.03
C ILE A 77 -10.86 1.99 13.69
N THR A 78 -11.98 2.48 13.18
CA THR A 78 -13.06 1.66 12.63
C THR A 78 -13.27 1.99 11.16
N HIS A 79 -14.18 1.30 10.51
CA HIS A 79 -14.57 1.59 9.12
C HIS A 79 -16.00 2.13 9.02
N ARG A 80 -16.24 2.87 7.94
CA ARG A 80 -17.56 2.99 7.30
C ARG A 80 -17.50 2.35 5.92
N VAL A 81 -18.60 1.75 5.49
CA VAL A 81 -18.78 1.29 4.11
C VAL A 81 -19.33 2.46 3.29
N THR A 82 -18.81 2.62 2.08
CA THR A 82 -19.25 3.65 1.12
C THR A 82 -19.34 3.03 -0.29
N ASN A 83 -19.39 3.86 -1.33
CA ASN A 83 -19.38 3.48 -2.73
C ASN A 83 -18.71 4.57 -3.56
N PHE A 84 -18.54 4.34 -4.87
CA PHE A 84 -17.91 5.30 -5.77
C PHE A 84 -18.53 6.71 -5.73
N LYS A 85 -19.85 6.83 -5.59
CA LYS A 85 -20.55 8.12 -5.58
C LYS A 85 -20.34 8.90 -4.29
N ASP A 86 -20.37 8.21 -3.15
CA ASP A 86 -20.39 8.83 -1.82
C ASP A 86 -19.02 8.86 -1.13
N ALA A 87 -18.02 8.15 -1.67
CA ALA A 87 -16.66 8.14 -1.13
C ALA A 87 -16.05 9.54 -1.12
N PHE A 88 -15.34 9.88 -0.05
CA PHE A 88 -14.65 11.15 0.08
C PHE A 88 -13.64 11.35 -1.06
N ARG A 89 -13.67 12.56 -1.60
CA ARG A 89 -12.73 13.04 -2.60
C ARG A 89 -11.72 13.98 -1.98
N SER A 90 -10.60 14.12 -2.68
CA SER A 90 -9.50 14.99 -2.28
C SER A 90 -9.95 16.41 -1.97
N HIS A 91 -10.76 17.03 -2.83
CA HIS A 91 -11.23 18.41 -2.66
C HIS A 91 -12.08 18.63 -1.39
N GLN A 92 -12.54 17.57 -0.74
CA GLN A 92 -13.28 17.61 0.53
C GLN A 92 -12.35 17.58 1.75
N TYR A 93 -11.03 17.79 1.58
CA TYR A 93 -10.00 17.71 2.63
C TYR A 93 -10.26 18.58 3.87
N LYS A 94 -11.14 19.58 3.79
CA LYS A 94 -11.53 20.46 4.92
C LYS A 94 -12.59 19.84 5.84
N ASP A 95 -13.31 18.81 5.38
CA ASP A 95 -14.33 18.13 6.18
C ASP A 95 -13.64 17.32 7.31
N PRO A 96 -13.99 17.57 8.59
CA PRO A 96 -13.46 16.78 9.71
C PRO A 96 -13.74 15.27 9.64
N LEU A 97 -14.75 14.83 8.87
CA LEU A 97 -15.07 13.42 8.63
C LEU A 97 -14.28 12.80 7.47
N HIS A 98 -13.54 13.61 6.70
CA HIS A 98 -12.63 13.13 5.67
C HIS A 98 -11.56 12.22 6.31
N PRO A 99 -11.32 10.99 5.81
CA PRO A 99 -10.51 9.99 6.52
C PRO A 99 -9.11 10.50 6.87
N PHE A 100 -8.46 11.15 5.89
CA PHE A 100 -7.13 11.71 6.06
C PHE A 100 -7.10 12.90 7.03
N HIS A 101 -8.14 13.74 7.02
CA HIS A 101 -8.24 14.92 7.90
C HIS A 101 -8.38 14.45 9.35
N ALA A 102 -9.32 13.54 9.61
CA ALA A 102 -9.56 12.99 10.93
C ALA A 102 -8.30 12.28 11.48
N HIS A 103 -7.56 11.59 10.61
CA HIS A 103 -6.27 11.00 10.97
C HIS A 103 -5.25 12.04 11.42
N ILE A 104 -5.09 13.13 10.67
CA ILE A 104 -4.15 14.21 11.00
C ILE A 104 -4.52 14.88 12.31
N MET A 105 -5.81 15.20 12.53
CA MET A 105 -6.29 15.80 13.78
C MET A 105 -5.93 14.97 15.01
N LYS A 106 -5.96 13.63 14.89
CA LYS A 106 -5.63 12.73 15.99
C LYS A 106 -4.13 12.43 16.11
N SER A 107 -3.47 12.18 14.98
CA SER A 107 -2.17 11.49 14.94
C SER A 107 -1.01 12.38 14.52
N GLY A 108 -1.33 13.59 14.03
CA GLY A 108 -0.39 14.49 13.37
C GLY A 108 -0.18 14.12 11.90
N ILE A 109 0.56 14.96 11.20
CA ILE A 109 0.87 14.79 9.78
C ILE A 109 1.76 13.55 9.57
N PRO A 110 1.37 12.60 8.71
CA PRO A 110 2.19 11.44 8.38
C PRO A 110 3.35 11.82 7.45
N ASN A 111 4.52 11.21 7.67
CA ASN A 111 5.71 11.41 6.85
C ASN A 111 6.63 10.19 6.90
N ALA A 112 7.82 10.27 6.30
CA ALA A 112 8.77 9.15 6.26
C ALA A 112 9.19 8.62 7.64
N ASN A 113 9.22 9.49 8.67
CA ASN A 113 9.56 9.10 10.04
C ASN A 113 8.36 8.59 10.83
N LYS A 114 7.14 9.00 10.44
CA LYS A 114 5.87 8.57 11.04
C LYS A 114 4.95 8.04 9.91
N PRO A 115 5.26 6.87 9.31
CA PRO A 115 4.59 6.34 8.11
C PRO A 115 3.22 5.71 8.44
N GLN A 116 2.28 6.51 8.92
CA GLN A 116 1.06 6.00 9.56
C GLN A 116 -0.12 5.82 8.60
N CYS A 117 -0.10 6.44 7.41
CA CYS A 117 -1.26 6.44 6.51
C CYS A 117 -1.67 5.02 6.04
N SER A 118 -0.72 4.18 5.62
CA SER A 118 -0.99 2.81 5.18
C SER A 118 -1.64 1.96 6.30
N ASP A 119 -1.09 2.02 7.51
CA ASP A 119 -1.64 1.27 8.64
C ASP A 119 -3.01 1.79 9.06
N ARG A 120 -3.13 3.11 9.24
CA ARG A 120 -4.29 3.75 9.88
C ARG A 120 -5.47 3.89 8.92
N LEU A 121 -5.21 4.20 7.65
CA LEU A 121 -6.25 4.47 6.67
C LEU A 121 -6.58 3.27 5.77
N LYS A 122 -5.74 2.22 5.77
CA LYS A 122 -5.97 1.03 4.95
C LYS A 122 -6.03 -0.24 5.79
N ALA A 123 -4.92 -0.70 6.37
CA ALA A 123 -4.87 -2.00 7.05
C ALA A 123 -5.87 -2.10 8.21
N LEU A 124 -5.87 -1.15 9.15
CA LEU A 124 -6.79 -1.19 10.29
C LEU A 124 -8.26 -1.08 9.88
N VAL A 125 -8.56 -0.34 8.81
CA VAL A 125 -9.92 -0.18 8.28
C VAL A 125 -10.41 -1.50 7.70
N ILE A 126 -9.58 -2.16 6.88
CA ILE A 126 -9.87 -3.48 6.30
C ILE A 126 -10.02 -4.53 7.41
N GLU A 127 -9.14 -4.54 8.43
CA GLU A 127 -9.23 -5.50 9.53
C GLU A 127 -10.47 -5.29 10.41
N ASP A 128 -10.90 -4.04 10.64
CA ASP A 128 -12.17 -3.77 11.34
C ASP A 128 -13.37 -4.26 10.49
N TYR A 129 -13.34 -4.06 9.16
CA TYR A 129 -14.34 -4.62 8.26
C TYR A 129 -14.38 -6.15 8.32
N LYS A 130 -13.22 -6.80 8.21
CA LYS A 130 -13.11 -8.26 8.29
C LYS A 130 -13.66 -8.78 9.61
N LYS A 131 -13.33 -8.12 10.71
CA LYS A 131 -13.84 -8.49 12.05
C LYS A 131 -15.36 -8.42 12.14
N LYS A 132 -15.99 -7.33 11.68
CA LYS A 132 -17.45 -7.15 11.79
C LYS A 132 -18.25 -8.04 10.84
N ASN A 133 -17.63 -8.55 9.78
CA ASN A 133 -18.30 -9.35 8.74
C ASN A 133 -17.86 -10.82 8.72
N GLY A 134 -17.24 -11.32 9.80
CA GLY A 134 -16.88 -12.75 9.91
C GLY A 134 -15.71 -13.20 9.02
N LEU A 135 -14.92 -12.27 8.48
CA LEU A 135 -13.78 -12.54 7.58
C LEU A 135 -12.41 -12.49 8.30
N LYS A 136 -12.40 -12.47 9.63
CA LYS A 136 -11.14 -12.42 10.40
C LYS A 136 -10.35 -13.73 10.19
N GLY A 137 -9.09 -13.61 9.79
CA GLY A 137 -8.20 -14.76 9.55
C GLY A 137 -8.44 -15.49 8.22
N VAL A 138 -9.41 -15.03 7.42
CA VAL A 138 -9.60 -15.48 6.04
C VAL A 138 -8.37 -15.14 5.20
N LYS A 139 -8.02 -16.00 4.23
CA LYS A 139 -6.92 -15.75 3.28
C LYS A 139 -7.05 -14.36 2.68
N HIS A 140 -5.94 -13.64 2.64
CA HIS A 140 -5.91 -12.25 2.20
C HIS A 140 -4.90 -12.09 1.06
N ALA A 141 -5.42 -12.00 -0.16
CA ALA A 141 -4.65 -11.82 -1.38
C ALA A 141 -4.17 -10.38 -1.55
N ILE A 142 -2.88 -10.23 -1.80
CA ILE A 142 -2.21 -8.96 -2.09
C ILE A 142 -1.54 -9.05 -3.47
N GLY A 143 -1.69 -8.01 -4.29
CA GLY A 143 -1.10 -7.94 -5.62
C GLY A 143 0.37 -7.56 -5.58
N ILE A 144 1.24 -8.52 -5.28
CA ILE A 144 2.70 -8.41 -5.47
C ILE A 144 3.10 -9.42 -6.53
N ARG A 145 3.79 -8.94 -7.57
CA ARG A 145 4.19 -9.71 -8.74
C ARG A 145 5.46 -10.52 -8.50
N GLN A 146 5.76 -11.46 -9.40
CA GLN A 146 6.99 -12.27 -9.33
C GLN A 146 8.27 -11.43 -9.53
N ASP A 147 8.21 -10.38 -10.35
CA ASP A 147 9.33 -9.45 -10.55
C ASP A 147 9.53 -8.49 -9.35
N GLU A 148 8.68 -8.62 -8.32
CA GLU A 148 8.68 -7.85 -7.08
C GLU A 148 8.97 -8.72 -5.85
N MET A 149 9.59 -9.88 -6.03
CA MET A 149 9.88 -10.86 -4.96
C MET A 149 10.57 -10.28 -3.71
N ARG A 150 11.28 -9.15 -3.81
CA ARG A 150 11.87 -8.46 -2.66
C ARG A 150 10.83 -7.78 -1.74
N ARG A 151 9.59 -7.65 -2.21
CA ARG A 151 8.47 -7.02 -1.50
C ARG A 151 7.60 -8.05 -0.76
N VAL A 152 7.69 -9.34 -1.11
CA VAL A 152 6.98 -10.41 -0.37
C VAL A 152 7.66 -10.77 0.95
N ILE A 153 8.96 -10.47 1.11
CA ILE A 153 9.73 -10.69 2.34
C ILE A 153 10.74 -9.57 2.58
N ASN A 154 10.73 -8.98 3.78
CA ASN A 154 11.67 -7.91 4.11
C ASN A 154 13.14 -8.38 4.06
N LYS A 155 14.01 -7.49 3.58
CA LYS A 155 15.45 -7.75 3.41
C LYS A 155 16.14 -8.35 4.65
N PRO A 156 15.89 -7.87 5.90
CA PRO A 156 16.44 -8.51 7.09
C PRO A 156 16.05 -9.98 7.25
N ALA A 157 14.76 -10.32 7.10
CA ALA A 157 14.29 -11.70 7.19
C ALA A 157 14.83 -12.56 6.04
N PHE A 158 14.86 -12.02 4.82
CA PHE A 158 15.45 -12.69 3.66
C PHE A 158 16.91 -13.06 3.92
N ASN A 159 17.74 -12.10 4.32
CA ASN A 159 19.16 -12.32 4.58
C ASN A 159 19.39 -13.31 5.73
N ALA A 160 18.57 -13.26 6.78
CA ALA A 160 18.66 -14.19 7.89
C ALA A 160 18.37 -15.64 7.48
N LEU A 161 17.35 -15.87 6.63
CA LEU A 161 17.04 -17.20 6.09
C LEU A 161 18.16 -17.74 5.20
N VAL A 162 18.69 -16.90 4.30
CA VAL A 162 19.83 -17.27 3.44
C VAL A 162 21.06 -17.63 4.27
N SER A 163 21.31 -16.91 5.38
CA SER A 163 22.49 -17.14 6.24
C SER A 163 22.54 -18.52 6.89
N ILE A 164 21.40 -19.22 6.95
CA ILE A 164 21.27 -20.57 7.52
C ILE A 164 20.94 -21.62 6.44
N GLY A 165 21.10 -21.27 5.16
CA GLY A 165 20.91 -22.19 4.04
C GLY A 165 19.45 -22.48 3.68
N LEU A 166 18.50 -21.65 4.15
CA LEU A 166 17.10 -21.75 3.72
C LEU A 166 16.85 -20.88 2.50
N ASP A 167 16.16 -21.43 1.50
CA ASP A 167 15.58 -20.64 0.42
C ASP A 167 14.39 -19.83 0.97
N PRO A 168 14.44 -18.48 0.94
CA PRO A 168 13.42 -17.66 1.59
C PRO A 168 12.03 -17.82 0.96
N HIS A 169 11.94 -18.07 -0.34
CA HIS A 169 10.68 -18.22 -1.05
C HIS A 169 9.99 -19.54 -0.68
N SER A 170 10.73 -20.65 -0.76
CA SER A 170 10.26 -21.98 -0.37
C SER A 170 9.85 -22.02 1.11
N TRP A 171 10.63 -21.38 1.99
CA TRP A 171 10.31 -21.32 3.42
C TRP A 171 9.04 -20.51 3.69
N ARG A 172 8.82 -19.40 2.97
CA ARG A 172 7.66 -18.52 3.17
C ARG A 172 6.35 -19.23 2.83
N VAL A 173 6.32 -20.03 1.75
CA VAL A 173 5.10 -20.69 1.27
C VAL A 173 4.71 -21.93 2.08
N ILE A 174 5.53 -22.35 3.05
CA ILE A 174 5.14 -23.36 4.04
C ILE A 174 3.84 -22.91 4.72
N PRO A 175 2.77 -23.72 4.76
CA PRO A 175 1.42 -23.25 5.05
C PRO A 175 1.27 -22.58 6.42
N THR A 176 1.78 -23.20 7.48
CA THR A 176 1.52 -22.72 8.84
C THR A 176 2.73 -22.04 9.48
N HIS A 177 2.46 -21.10 10.40
CA HIS A 177 3.50 -20.49 11.24
C HIS A 177 4.31 -21.55 12.00
N LYS A 178 3.63 -22.58 12.54
CA LYS A 178 4.26 -23.65 13.31
C LYS A 178 5.25 -24.45 12.47
N GLU A 179 4.87 -24.82 11.26
CA GLU A 179 5.76 -25.55 10.32
C GLU A 179 6.93 -24.67 9.87
N ARG A 180 6.69 -23.38 9.61
CA ARG A 180 7.76 -22.41 9.31
C ARG A 180 8.78 -22.32 10.45
N LEU A 181 8.32 -22.28 11.70
CA LEU A 181 9.22 -22.27 12.86
C LEU A 181 9.97 -23.60 13.04
N LEU A 182 9.33 -24.73 12.76
CA LEU A 182 9.99 -26.03 12.80
C LEU A 182 11.14 -26.08 11.78
N ALA A 183 10.87 -25.74 10.51
CA ALA A 183 11.87 -25.68 9.46
C ALA A 183 13.01 -24.68 9.78
N LEU A 184 12.67 -23.54 10.39
CA LEU A 184 13.64 -22.55 10.85
C LEU A 184 14.58 -23.14 11.93
N ASN A 185 14.02 -23.78 12.95
CA ASN A 185 14.81 -24.36 14.04
C ASN A 185 15.68 -25.52 13.55
N GLU A 186 15.14 -26.40 12.70
CA GLU A 186 15.92 -27.50 12.09
C GLU A 186 17.08 -26.99 11.23
N ALA A 187 16.93 -25.84 10.55
CA ALA A 187 18.03 -25.22 9.82
C ALA A 187 19.08 -24.62 10.77
N ILE A 188 18.67 -23.90 11.81
CA ILE A 188 19.57 -23.36 12.85
C ILE A 188 20.35 -24.47 13.57
N ASP A 189 19.74 -25.63 13.77
CA ASP A 189 20.37 -26.77 14.42
C ASP A 189 21.43 -27.46 13.57
N ARG A 190 21.35 -27.33 12.25
CA ARG A 190 22.37 -27.81 11.33
C ARG A 190 23.56 -26.86 11.15
N CYS A 191 23.46 -25.61 11.61
CA CYS A 191 24.56 -24.65 11.52
C CYS A 191 25.71 -25.03 12.46
N LEU A 192 26.93 -25.15 11.92
CA LEU A 192 28.15 -25.40 12.69
C LEU A 192 28.46 -24.27 13.69
N VAL A 193 28.20 -23.02 13.28
CA VAL A 193 28.29 -21.84 14.13
C VAL A 193 26.87 -21.36 14.38
N LYS A 194 26.48 -21.26 15.66
CA LYS A 194 25.15 -20.78 16.02
C LYS A 194 25.00 -19.31 15.60
N PRO A 195 23.98 -18.99 14.78
CA PRO A 195 23.79 -17.64 14.28
C PRO A 195 23.22 -16.72 15.36
N GLU A 196 23.41 -15.41 15.21
CA GLU A 196 22.93 -14.44 16.20
C GLU A 196 21.40 -14.44 16.31
N GLU A 197 20.87 -14.63 17.52
CA GLU A 197 19.43 -14.69 17.80
C GLU A 197 18.67 -13.44 17.33
N LYS A 198 19.32 -12.26 17.40
CA LYS A 198 18.73 -10.99 16.97
C LYS A 198 18.35 -10.99 15.49
N ALA A 199 19.09 -11.71 14.63
CA ALA A 199 18.80 -11.80 13.20
C ALA A 199 17.45 -12.49 12.93
N PHE A 200 17.07 -13.47 13.76
CA PHE A 200 15.85 -14.27 13.56
C PHE A 200 14.60 -13.66 14.18
N LYS A 201 14.71 -12.64 15.04
CA LYS A 201 13.55 -11.88 15.52
C LYS A 201 12.72 -11.32 14.36
N LYS A 202 13.36 -10.91 13.27
CA LYS A 202 12.68 -10.42 12.06
C LYS A 202 12.00 -11.56 11.28
N VAL A 203 12.62 -12.73 11.19
CA VAL A 203 12.03 -13.92 10.55
C VAL A 203 10.79 -14.40 11.31
N ILE A 204 10.86 -14.47 12.64
CA ILE A 204 9.74 -14.87 13.51
C ILE A 204 8.61 -13.84 13.41
N SER A 205 8.93 -12.54 13.48
CA SER A 205 7.94 -11.47 13.33
C SER A 205 7.24 -11.53 11.97
N TYR A 206 8.01 -11.72 10.90
CA TYR A 206 7.49 -11.91 9.55
C TYR A 206 6.51 -13.09 9.48
N SER A 207 6.93 -14.28 9.95
CA SER A 207 6.10 -15.49 9.94
C SER A 207 4.81 -15.34 10.74
N SER A 208 4.89 -14.60 11.86
CA SER A 208 3.75 -14.31 12.73
C SER A 208 2.75 -13.40 12.05
N LYS A 209 3.20 -12.32 11.39
CA LYS A 209 2.31 -11.41 10.66
C LYS A 209 1.68 -12.07 9.43
N LEU A 210 2.46 -12.88 8.69
CA LEU A 210 1.98 -13.67 7.57
C LEU A 210 0.80 -14.56 7.99
N ALA A 211 0.91 -15.22 9.16
CA ALA A 211 -0.18 -16.02 9.73
C ALA A 211 -1.32 -15.20 10.32
N GLN A 212 -1.02 -14.08 10.99
CA GLN A 212 -2.01 -13.21 11.61
C GLN A 212 -3.04 -12.70 10.59
N TYR A 213 -2.57 -12.29 9.42
CA TYR A 213 -3.41 -11.76 8.35
C TYR A 213 -3.74 -12.79 7.28
N ASN A 214 -3.17 -14.00 7.37
CA ASN A 214 -3.29 -15.09 6.40
C ASN A 214 -2.98 -14.60 4.97
N LEU A 215 -1.86 -13.87 4.81
CA LEU A 215 -1.52 -13.23 3.54
C LEU A 215 -1.11 -14.28 2.50
N VAL A 216 -1.56 -14.06 1.27
CA VAL A 216 -1.15 -14.82 0.08
C VAL A 216 -0.80 -13.85 -1.03
N TYR A 217 0.09 -14.26 -1.94
CA TYR A 217 0.59 -13.43 -3.05
C TYR A 217 0.35 -14.14 -4.38
N PRO A 218 -0.89 -14.17 -4.90
CA PRO A 218 -1.24 -15.02 -6.05
C PRO A 218 -0.42 -14.73 -7.31
N LEU A 219 -0.08 -13.46 -7.58
CA LEU A 219 0.73 -13.06 -8.74
C LEU A 219 2.23 -13.37 -8.59
N SER A 220 2.65 -13.85 -7.42
CA SER A 220 3.99 -14.38 -7.17
C SER A 220 3.95 -15.91 -7.13
N ASP A 221 2.90 -16.50 -6.55
CA ASP A 221 2.95 -17.87 -6.05
C ASP A 221 2.03 -18.85 -6.79
N TRP A 222 0.91 -18.37 -7.35
CA TRP A 222 -0.12 -19.23 -7.95
C TRP A 222 -0.18 -19.08 -9.46
N VAL A 223 -0.14 -17.84 -9.92
CA VAL A 223 -0.02 -17.45 -11.32
C VAL A 223 1.09 -16.40 -11.39
N PRO A 224 2.37 -16.81 -11.40
CA PRO A 224 3.47 -15.85 -11.42
C PRO A 224 3.34 -14.90 -12.62
N SER A 225 3.25 -13.60 -12.35
CA SER A 225 3.05 -12.53 -13.35
C SER A 225 4.06 -11.42 -13.14
N THR A 226 4.51 -10.78 -14.22
CA THR A 226 5.43 -9.63 -14.26
C THR A 226 4.69 -8.33 -14.56
N LYS A 227 5.39 -7.17 -14.50
CA LYS A 227 4.81 -5.90 -14.96
C LYS A 227 4.35 -5.98 -16.43
N GLN A 228 5.09 -6.69 -17.29
CA GLN A 228 4.73 -6.83 -18.70
C GLN A 228 3.42 -7.60 -18.85
N ASP A 229 3.26 -8.73 -18.16
CA ASP A 229 2.02 -9.52 -18.22
C ASP A 229 0.79 -8.71 -17.78
N VAL A 230 0.96 -7.85 -16.77
CA VAL A 230 -0.10 -6.93 -16.31
C VAL A 230 -0.41 -5.89 -17.39
N ASN A 231 0.61 -5.29 -18.01
CA ASN A 231 0.41 -4.31 -19.07
C ASN A 231 -0.28 -4.93 -20.29
N ASP A 232 0.17 -6.10 -20.74
CA ASP A 232 -0.42 -6.83 -21.88
C ASP A 232 -1.92 -7.10 -21.64
N PHE A 233 -2.29 -7.52 -20.42
CA PHE A 233 -3.70 -7.69 -20.06
C PHE A 233 -4.51 -6.39 -20.20
N TRP A 234 -3.96 -5.26 -19.78
CA TRP A 234 -4.64 -3.96 -19.81
C TRP A 234 -4.67 -3.32 -21.20
N GLU A 235 -3.72 -3.65 -22.09
CA GLU A 235 -3.76 -3.25 -23.50
C GLU A 235 -4.96 -3.87 -24.24
N ASP A 236 -5.38 -5.08 -23.85
CA ASP A 236 -6.54 -5.77 -24.42
C ASP A 236 -7.89 -5.31 -23.83
N GLN A 237 -7.89 -4.50 -22.76
CA GLN A 237 -9.13 -4.03 -22.13
C GLN A 237 -9.70 -2.79 -22.84
N PRO A 238 -11.03 -2.59 -22.84
CA PRO A 238 -11.65 -1.39 -23.41
C PRO A 238 -11.46 -0.12 -22.55
N PHE A 239 -10.79 -0.23 -21.41
CA PHE A 239 -10.42 0.85 -20.50
C PHE A 239 -9.13 0.50 -19.75
N THR A 240 -8.44 1.50 -19.23
CA THR A 240 -7.26 1.31 -18.38
C THR A 240 -7.19 2.41 -17.31
N LEU A 241 -6.22 2.33 -16.41
CA LEU A 241 -5.94 3.40 -15.45
C LEU A 241 -5.34 4.60 -16.18
N GLU A 242 -6.08 5.70 -16.24
CA GLU A 242 -5.67 6.93 -16.93
C GLU A 242 -4.74 7.80 -16.08
N LEU A 243 -3.65 7.23 -15.56
CA LEU A 243 -2.60 7.95 -14.83
C LEU A 243 -1.23 7.69 -15.44
N GLU A 244 -0.40 8.73 -15.50
CA GLU A 244 1.01 8.56 -15.80
C GLU A 244 1.74 7.86 -14.63
N ASP A 245 2.77 7.06 -14.94
CA ASP A 245 3.54 6.25 -13.97
C ASP A 245 4.16 7.08 -12.82
N HIS A 246 4.36 8.40 -13.00
CA HIS A 246 4.88 9.27 -11.94
C HIS A 246 3.82 9.74 -10.95
N GLU A 247 2.54 9.78 -11.36
CA GLU A 247 1.44 10.29 -10.56
C GLU A 247 1.03 9.27 -9.48
N GLY A 248 0.89 7.99 -9.84
CA GLY A 248 0.46 6.93 -8.93
C GLY A 248 -0.92 7.19 -8.28
N ASN A 249 -1.34 6.30 -7.38
CA ASN A 249 -2.74 6.30 -6.93
C ASN A 249 -3.09 7.47 -6.00
N CYS A 250 -2.28 7.71 -4.97
CA CYS A 250 -2.46 8.87 -4.08
C CYS A 250 -1.96 10.15 -4.75
N MET A 251 -2.72 11.24 -4.70
CA MET A 251 -2.39 12.53 -5.36
C MET A 251 -0.95 13.00 -5.10
N THR A 252 -0.53 12.97 -3.83
CA THR A 252 0.86 13.17 -3.41
C THR A 252 1.21 12.13 -2.35
N CYS A 253 2.49 11.98 -2.03
CA CYS A 253 2.95 11.12 -0.94
C CYS A 253 4.43 11.35 -0.65
N TRP A 254 4.83 11.24 0.62
CA TRP A 254 6.26 11.25 1.00
C TRP A 254 7.05 10.08 0.42
N LYS A 255 6.39 9.01 0.00
CA LYS A 255 7.02 7.84 -0.66
C LYS A 255 7.46 8.14 -2.08
N LYS A 256 6.82 9.09 -2.76
CA LYS A 256 7.24 9.50 -4.11
C LYS A 256 8.66 10.08 -4.05
N SER A 257 9.42 9.87 -5.12
CA SER A 257 10.74 10.50 -5.24
C SER A 257 10.58 12.02 -5.35
N HIS A 258 11.63 12.75 -5.00
CA HIS A 258 11.61 14.21 -5.04
C HIS A 258 11.31 14.72 -6.46
N SER A 259 11.93 14.14 -7.49
CA SER A 259 11.68 14.48 -8.90
C SER A 259 10.23 14.27 -9.32
N LYS A 260 9.58 13.17 -8.87
CA LYS A 260 8.16 12.94 -9.15
C LYS A 260 7.29 13.99 -8.46
N LEU A 261 7.58 14.37 -7.22
CA LEU A 261 6.84 15.40 -6.50
C LEU A 261 6.96 16.77 -7.16
N LEU A 262 8.15 17.16 -7.61
CA LEU A 262 8.37 18.41 -8.34
C LEU A 262 7.60 18.42 -9.67
N LEU A 263 7.64 17.31 -10.41
CA LEU A 263 6.88 17.19 -11.66
C LEU A 263 5.37 17.30 -11.38
N ILE A 264 4.82 16.54 -10.42
CA ILE A 264 3.40 16.65 -10.07
C ILE A 264 3.04 18.09 -9.65
N ALA A 265 3.89 18.78 -8.89
CA ALA A 265 3.63 20.17 -8.49
C ALA A 265 3.61 21.14 -9.67
N ALA A 266 4.44 20.91 -10.69
CA ALA A 266 4.47 21.72 -11.92
C ALA A 266 3.27 21.45 -12.85
N GLU A 267 2.70 20.24 -12.80
CA GLU A 267 1.61 19.81 -13.70
C GLU A 267 0.23 19.95 -13.08
N HIS A 268 0.15 19.64 -11.79
CA HIS A 268 -1.07 19.51 -10.98
C HIS A 268 -0.87 20.13 -9.60
N PRO A 269 -0.57 21.45 -9.50
CA PRO A 269 -0.33 22.10 -8.21
C PRO A 269 -1.51 21.96 -7.24
N GLU A 270 -2.75 21.87 -7.74
CA GLU A 270 -3.97 21.68 -6.95
C GLU A 270 -3.96 20.39 -6.10
N ARG A 271 -3.19 19.37 -6.51
CA ARG A 271 -3.03 18.13 -5.73
C ARG A 271 -2.32 18.35 -4.39
N PHE A 272 -1.65 19.48 -4.22
CA PHE A 272 -0.98 19.88 -2.98
C PHE A 272 -1.88 20.70 -2.04
N ASP A 273 -3.04 21.18 -2.48
CA ASP A 273 -3.92 22.07 -1.71
C ASP A 273 -4.30 21.49 -0.34
N ALA A 274 -4.67 20.19 -0.31
CA ALA A 274 -5.01 19.49 0.92
C ALA A 274 -3.81 19.43 1.89
N PHE A 275 -2.62 19.17 1.34
CA PHE A 275 -1.38 19.00 2.09
C PHE A 275 -0.90 20.32 2.68
N ASP A 276 -0.93 21.39 1.88
CA ASP A 276 -0.64 22.76 2.33
C ASP A 276 -1.63 23.22 3.41
N TYR A 277 -2.93 22.97 3.22
CA TYR A 277 -3.95 23.25 4.22
C TYR A 277 -3.64 22.55 5.54
N TRP A 278 -3.35 21.24 5.51
CA TRP A 278 -3.07 20.51 6.75
C TRP A 278 -1.77 20.94 7.41
N GLU A 279 -0.72 21.24 6.65
CA GLU A 279 0.54 21.77 7.17
C GLU A 279 0.38 23.15 7.81
N LYS A 280 -0.49 24.02 7.28
CA LYS A 280 -0.77 25.33 7.89
C LYS A 280 -1.58 25.21 9.19
N ASN A 281 -2.50 24.25 9.27
CA ASN A 281 -3.48 24.19 10.36
C ASN A 281 -3.15 23.15 11.45
N TYR A 282 -2.38 22.10 11.15
CA TYR A 282 -2.19 20.95 12.03
C TYR A 282 -0.73 20.50 12.20
N ASN A 283 0.25 21.27 11.74
CA ASN A 283 1.67 20.89 11.90
C ASN A 283 2.16 20.78 13.36
N GLN A 284 1.42 21.38 14.32
CA GLN A 284 1.67 21.26 15.76
C GLN A 284 0.93 20.09 16.41
N VAL A 285 0.08 19.37 15.69
CA VAL A 285 -0.58 18.18 16.24
C VAL A 285 0.46 17.06 16.35
N LYS A 286 0.81 16.69 17.58
CA LYS A 286 1.86 15.71 17.90
C LYS A 286 3.14 16.07 17.11
N PRO A 287 3.91 17.10 17.47
CA PRO A 287 5.09 17.51 16.72
C PRO A 287 6.18 16.41 16.69
N ASN A 288 7.29 16.68 16.04
CA ASN A 288 8.46 15.82 16.12
C ASN A 288 9.03 15.81 17.55
N ASP A 289 9.85 14.80 17.86
CA ASP A 289 10.42 14.64 19.21
C ASP A 289 11.37 15.80 19.58
N ASP A 290 11.88 16.54 18.58
CA ASP A 290 12.67 17.77 18.73
C ASP A 290 11.82 19.05 18.82
N GLY A 291 10.49 18.91 18.92
CA GLY A 291 9.53 20.02 18.99
C GLY A 291 9.23 20.70 17.65
N LYS A 292 9.89 20.30 16.55
CA LYS A 292 9.62 20.90 15.24
C LYS A 292 8.26 20.48 14.69
N PRO A 293 7.59 21.34 13.91
CA PRO A 293 6.33 21.00 13.27
C PRO A 293 6.48 19.77 12.38
N ARG A 294 5.42 18.96 12.25
CA ARG A 294 5.41 17.89 11.25
C ARG A 294 5.03 18.46 9.88
N VAL A 295 5.75 18.01 8.87
CA VAL A 295 5.48 18.26 7.45
C VAL A 295 5.46 16.93 6.71
N PHE A 296 4.82 16.89 5.55
CA PHE A 296 4.63 15.66 4.79
C PHE A 296 5.92 15.15 4.17
N PHE A 297 6.68 16.01 3.50
CA PHE A 297 7.71 15.57 2.58
C PHE A 297 9.07 15.39 3.25
N ARG A 298 9.91 14.56 2.62
CA ARG A 298 11.26 14.25 3.10
C ARG A 298 12.11 15.53 3.21
N LYS A 299 13.17 15.44 4.02
CA LYS A 299 14.09 16.57 4.29
C LYS A 299 13.37 17.81 4.87
N HIS A 300 12.28 17.58 5.61
CA HIS A 300 11.50 18.63 6.27
C HIS A 300 10.95 19.68 5.29
N LYS A 301 10.53 19.24 4.10
CA LYS A 301 9.85 20.09 3.11
C LYS A 301 8.34 20.03 3.32
N ASN A 302 7.69 21.19 3.22
CA ASN A 302 6.23 21.32 3.16
C ASN A 302 5.77 21.42 1.70
N ALA A 303 4.46 21.39 1.45
CA ALA A 303 3.86 21.48 0.13
C ALA A 303 4.31 22.73 -0.62
N GLN A 304 4.31 23.88 0.06
CA GLN A 304 4.72 25.16 -0.52
C GLN A 304 6.18 25.13 -1.02
N HIS A 305 7.12 24.53 -0.27
CA HIS A 305 8.50 24.36 -0.70
C HIS A 305 8.61 23.52 -1.99
N ILE A 306 7.81 22.46 -2.11
CA ILE A 306 7.80 21.61 -3.33
C ILE A 306 7.28 22.41 -4.53
N ILE A 307 6.20 23.17 -4.34
CA ILE A 307 5.60 24.01 -5.40
C ILE A 307 6.58 25.10 -5.85
N GLU A 308 7.21 25.81 -4.90
CA GLU A 308 8.17 26.87 -5.19
C GLU A 308 9.40 26.34 -5.94
N GLU A 309 9.93 25.20 -5.51
CA GLU A 309 11.05 24.55 -6.18
C GLU A 309 10.67 24.08 -7.60
N ALA A 310 9.48 23.52 -7.78
CA ALA A 310 8.99 23.11 -9.09
C ALA A 310 8.85 24.31 -10.04
N ASN A 311 8.33 25.44 -9.56
CA ASN A 311 8.19 26.68 -10.33
C ASN A 311 9.53 27.32 -10.73
N SER A 312 10.62 26.99 -10.02
CA SER A 312 11.96 27.49 -10.32
C SER A 312 12.67 26.72 -11.44
N LEU A 313 12.10 25.60 -11.89
CA LEU A 313 12.71 24.69 -12.86
C LEU A 313 11.85 24.60 -14.13
N PRO A 314 12.46 24.58 -15.32
CA PRO A 314 11.72 24.33 -16.55
C PRO A 314 11.06 22.94 -16.54
N ARG A 315 9.80 22.85 -17.00
CA ARG A 315 8.98 21.62 -16.95
C ARG A 315 9.63 20.47 -17.73
N GLU A 316 10.32 20.76 -18.82
CA GLU A 316 11.07 19.79 -19.61
C GLU A 316 12.20 19.14 -18.80
N HIS A 317 12.90 19.90 -17.94
CA HIS A 317 13.92 19.36 -17.05
C HIS A 317 13.30 18.46 -15.99
N LEU A 318 12.15 18.83 -15.44
CA LEU A 318 11.41 18.00 -14.48
C LEU A 318 10.95 16.69 -15.12
N ARG A 319 10.40 16.73 -16.34
CA ARG A 319 10.03 15.51 -17.08
C ARG A 319 11.24 14.64 -17.37
N MET A 320 12.36 15.21 -17.82
CA MET A 320 13.60 14.46 -18.03
C MET A 320 14.16 13.84 -16.75
N ALA A 321 14.01 14.49 -15.59
CA ALA A 321 14.47 13.94 -14.30
C ALA A 321 13.64 12.73 -13.85
N VAL A 322 12.40 12.59 -14.35
CA VAL A 322 11.51 11.46 -14.06
C VAL A 322 11.63 10.35 -15.10
N THR A 323 11.74 10.69 -16.39
CA THR A 323 11.76 9.73 -17.50
C THR A 323 13.17 9.35 -17.96
N GLY A 324 14.17 10.16 -17.64
CA GLY A 324 15.54 10.00 -18.10
C GLY A 324 16.26 8.82 -17.44
N SER A 325 16.82 7.93 -18.25
CA SER A 325 17.54 6.71 -17.85
C SER A 325 18.72 6.93 -16.90
N ARG A 326 19.23 8.17 -16.74
CA ARG A 326 20.45 8.51 -16.01
C ARG A 326 20.28 8.76 -14.49
N PHE A 327 19.05 8.83 -13.97
CA PHE A 327 18.80 9.05 -12.54
C PHE A 327 18.11 7.87 -11.85
N ARG A 328 18.36 6.63 -12.32
CA ARG A 328 17.93 5.39 -11.63
C ARG A 328 18.77 5.05 -10.38
N GLU A 329 19.36 6.03 -9.69
CA GLU A 329 20.03 5.77 -8.41
C GLU A 329 19.08 5.81 -7.21
N ASP A 330 17.93 6.47 -7.34
CA ASP A 330 16.85 6.40 -6.35
C ASP A 330 15.86 5.29 -6.73
N MET A 331 16.30 4.03 -6.62
CA MET A 331 15.40 2.86 -6.54
C MET A 331 14.66 2.89 -5.20
N GLU A 332 13.82 3.91 -5.00
CA GLU A 332 12.72 3.85 -4.05
C GLU A 332 11.49 3.41 -4.84
N ASP A 333 11.01 2.21 -4.54
CA ASP A 333 9.83 1.59 -5.13
C ASP A 333 8.70 2.62 -5.28
N GLY A 334 8.33 2.86 -6.54
CA GLY A 334 7.32 3.84 -6.90
C GLY A 334 5.99 3.55 -6.21
N CYS A 335 5.31 4.63 -5.80
CA CYS A 335 3.97 4.65 -5.22
C CYS A 335 2.86 4.26 -6.22
N SER A 336 3.07 3.23 -7.06
CA SER A 336 1.99 2.59 -7.83
C SER A 336 1.31 1.48 -7.01
N GLU A 337 1.83 1.15 -5.83
CA GLU A 337 1.50 -0.09 -5.14
C GLU A 337 0.99 0.18 -3.71
N SER A 338 -0.32 0.42 -3.59
CA SER A 338 -1.05 0.70 -2.34
C SER A 338 -1.11 -0.51 -1.37
N CYS A 339 -0.54 -1.65 -1.77
CA CYS A 339 -0.44 -2.92 -1.05
C CYS A 339 0.56 -2.93 0.14
N GLU A 340 1.32 -1.86 0.37
CA GLU A 340 2.33 -1.82 1.44
C GLU A 340 1.78 -1.80 2.87
N SER A 341 0.46 -1.68 3.04
CA SER A 341 -0.20 -1.70 4.35
C SER A 341 -0.01 -3.03 5.10
N TYR A 342 0.33 -4.09 4.37
CA TYR A 342 0.70 -5.40 4.92
C TYR A 342 2.17 -5.75 4.63
N SER A 343 3.03 -4.76 4.36
CA SER A 343 4.47 -5.00 4.25
C SER A 343 5.00 -5.55 5.58
N ILE A 344 5.49 -6.78 5.54
CA ILE A 344 5.79 -7.60 6.73
C ILE A 344 7.27 -7.69 7.04
#